data_AF-A0AAV2KVW2-F1
#
_entry.id   AF-A0AAV2KVW2-F1
#
_cell.length_a   1.000
_cell.length_b   1.000
_cell.length_c   1.000
_cell.angle_alpha   90.00
_cell.angle_beta   90.00
_cell.angle_gamma   90.00
#
_symmetry.space_group_name_H-M   'P 1'
#
loop_
_entity.id
_entity.type
_entity.pdbx_description
1 polymer ?
#
loop_
_entity_poly.entity_id
_entity_poly.type
_entity_poly.pdbx_seq_one_letter_code
_entity_poly.pdbx_strand_id
1 'polypeptide(L)'
;MWRRFRSLILLLAIWNEASAGPMFRSPCELLPVGQGHPVQALSKSFTALAGCASRGTSALPEEVHVVNLRGQRTDERDGTPPPTVELHLKPIQSLLRHQKALVFVLNSPQPLTWKIQAENLTPGVTRTFHRAENNKAVVIRSVSQAALQASYAILS
;
A
#
# COMPACT_ATOMS: atom_id res chain seq x y z
N MET A 1 45.56 -3.71 -59.96
CA MET A 1 44.27 -3.29 -59.35
C MET A 1 44.18 -3.53 -57.84
N TRP A 2 44.79 -4.59 -57.27
CA TRP A 2 44.73 -4.95 -55.84
C TRP A 2 45.40 -3.95 -54.86
N ARG A 3 46.45 -3.24 -55.28
CA ARG A 3 47.16 -2.27 -54.41
C ARG A 3 46.29 -1.11 -53.95
N ARG A 4 45.40 -0.59 -54.82
CA ARG A 4 44.52 0.54 -54.49
C ARG A 4 43.39 0.14 -53.54
N PHE A 5 42.91 -1.11 -53.65
CA PHE A 5 41.86 -1.64 -52.78
C PHE A 5 42.36 -1.87 -51.34
N ARG A 6 43.61 -2.32 -51.17
CA ARG A 6 44.25 -2.44 -49.84
C ARG A 6 44.43 -1.08 -49.15
N SER A 7 44.80 -0.03 -49.90
CA SER A 7 44.93 1.32 -49.34
C SER A 7 43.59 1.90 -48.89
N LEU A 8 42.50 1.66 -49.62
CA LEU A 8 41.16 2.08 -49.21
C LEU A 8 40.65 1.34 -47.96
N ILE A 9 40.93 0.04 -47.85
CA ILE A 9 40.60 -0.75 -46.65
C ILE A 9 41.40 -0.29 -45.43
N LEU A 10 42.70 0.02 -45.60
CA LEU A 10 43.51 0.60 -44.52
C LEU A 10 42.98 1.98 -44.10
N LEU A 11 42.61 2.85 -45.04
CA LEU A 11 42.07 4.18 -44.74
C LEU A 11 40.71 4.11 -44.01
N LEU A 12 39.85 3.13 -44.34
CA LEU A 12 38.58 2.89 -43.64
C LEU A 12 38.79 2.31 -42.24
N ALA A 13 39.80 1.46 -42.03
CA ALA A 13 40.12 0.92 -40.71
C ALA A 13 40.67 1.99 -39.75
N ILE A 14 41.40 2.98 -40.26
CA ILE A 14 41.97 4.08 -39.47
C ILE A 14 40.89 5.12 -39.08
N TRP A 15 39.77 5.19 -39.81
CA TRP A 15 38.67 6.14 -39.51
C TRP A 15 37.71 5.64 -38.41
N ASN A 16 37.83 4.39 -37.98
CA ASN A 16 36.89 3.74 -37.05
C ASN A 16 37.40 3.70 -35.60
N GLU A 17 38.33 4.59 -35.23
CA GLU A 17 38.54 4.96 -33.84
C GLU A 17 37.27 5.66 -33.35
N ALA A 18 36.31 4.84 -32.93
CA ALA A 18 35.12 5.27 -32.24
C ALA A 18 35.58 6.02 -30.99
N SER A 19 35.64 7.35 -31.11
CA SER A 19 35.76 8.25 -29.97
C SER A 19 34.49 8.04 -29.15
N ALA A 20 34.55 7.08 -28.22
CA ALA A 20 33.74 7.14 -27.02
C ALA A 20 34.15 8.45 -26.36
N GLY A 21 33.36 9.50 -26.61
CA GLY A 21 33.60 10.83 -26.06
C GLY A 21 33.88 10.76 -24.56
N PRO A 22 34.57 11.76 -23.99
CA PRO A 22 35.06 11.70 -22.62
C PRO A 22 33.96 11.21 -21.69
N MET A 23 34.22 10.09 -20.98
CA MET A 23 33.35 9.65 -19.90
C MET A 23 33.22 10.85 -18.97
N PHE A 24 32.05 11.49 -18.96
CA PHE A 24 31.73 12.57 -18.05
C PHE A 24 31.89 12.01 -16.63
N ARG A 25 33.05 12.26 -16.01
CA ARG A 25 33.23 12.06 -14.58
C ARG A 25 32.47 13.20 -13.93
N SER A 26 31.20 12.98 -13.64
CA SER A 26 30.44 13.91 -12.81
C SER A 26 31.16 14.02 -11.46
N PRO A 27 31.29 15.23 -10.89
CA PRO A 27 31.88 15.42 -9.56
C PRO A 27 30.99 14.85 -8.44
N CYS A 28 29.84 14.27 -8.79
CA CYS A 28 28.92 13.62 -7.88
C CYS A 28 29.19 12.12 -7.84
N GLU A 29 29.61 11.63 -6.69
CA GLU A 29 29.64 10.20 -6.38
C GLU A 29 28.27 9.77 -5.84
N LEU A 30 27.70 8.71 -6.41
CA LEU A 30 26.39 8.19 -5.99
C LEU A 30 26.57 7.38 -4.70
N LEU A 31 26.18 7.99 -3.58
CA LEU A 31 26.20 7.36 -2.27
C LEU A 31 24.76 7.12 -1.78
N PRO A 32 24.53 6.12 -0.91
CA PRO A 32 23.25 5.98 -0.23
C PRO A 32 22.89 7.28 0.51
N VAL A 33 21.68 7.79 0.26
CA VAL A 33 21.21 9.03 0.87
C VAL A 33 20.72 8.79 2.29
N GLY A 34 21.13 9.65 3.22
CA GLY A 34 20.64 9.65 4.61
C GLY A 34 19.36 10.47 4.80
N GLN A 35 18.84 10.48 6.03
CA GLN A 35 17.65 11.26 6.41
C GLN A 35 17.83 12.78 6.28
N GLY A 36 19.08 13.28 6.32
CA GLY A 36 19.40 14.69 6.12
C GLY A 36 19.42 15.13 4.64
N HIS A 37 19.24 14.21 3.70
CA HIS A 37 19.20 14.55 2.28
C HIS A 37 17.90 15.34 1.97
N PRO A 38 17.98 16.47 1.24
CA PRO A 38 16.84 17.37 1.03
C PRO A 38 15.69 16.72 0.26
N VAL A 39 15.97 15.66 -0.49
CA VAL A 39 14.97 14.88 -1.22
C VAL A 39 14.85 13.51 -0.59
N GLN A 40 13.64 13.18 -0.13
CA GLN A 40 13.26 11.86 0.36
C GLN A 40 12.29 11.24 -0.64
N ALA A 41 12.69 10.12 -1.24
CA ALA A 41 11.85 9.41 -2.20
C ALA A 41 10.84 8.51 -1.47
N LEU A 42 9.58 8.55 -1.88
CA LEU A 42 8.50 7.72 -1.37
C LEU A 42 7.84 6.99 -2.53
N SER A 43 7.46 5.73 -2.31
CA SER A 43 6.67 4.95 -3.26
C SER A 43 5.36 4.54 -2.62
N LYS A 44 4.25 4.85 -3.32
CA LYS A 44 2.90 4.45 -2.94
C LYS A 44 2.31 3.64 -4.08
N SER A 45 1.90 2.42 -3.77
CA SER A 45 1.39 1.47 -4.75
C SER A 45 0.11 0.79 -4.25
N PHE A 46 -0.66 0.24 -5.20
CA PHE A 46 -1.78 -0.64 -4.88
C PHE A 46 -1.26 -2.07 -4.69
N THR A 47 -1.74 -2.75 -3.66
CA THR A 47 -1.25 -4.06 -3.23
C THR A 47 -2.24 -5.20 -3.49
N ALA A 48 -3.28 -4.96 -4.30
CA ALA A 48 -4.26 -5.97 -4.65
C ALA A 48 -3.63 -7.07 -5.51
N LEU A 49 -3.61 -8.31 -4.99
CA LEU A 49 -3.11 -9.48 -5.72
C LEU A 49 -4.23 -10.16 -6.50
N ALA A 50 -5.34 -10.45 -5.82
CA ALA A 50 -6.52 -11.08 -6.37
C ALA A 50 -7.74 -10.76 -5.48
N GLY A 51 -8.93 -10.84 -6.06
CA GLY A 51 -10.17 -10.61 -5.34
C GLY A 51 -11.41 -10.87 -6.19
N CYS A 52 -12.55 -10.88 -5.52
CA CYS A 52 -13.86 -10.95 -6.16
C CYS A 52 -14.86 -10.07 -5.41
N ALA A 53 -15.95 -9.72 -6.07
CA ALA A 53 -17.09 -9.03 -5.48
C ALA A 53 -18.37 -9.73 -5.94
N SER A 54 -19.37 -9.78 -5.07
CA SER A 54 -20.62 -10.48 -5.34
C SER A 54 -21.81 -9.73 -4.76
N ARG A 55 -22.97 -9.84 -5.42
CA ARG A 55 -24.26 -9.40 -4.88
C ARG A 55 -25.00 -10.53 -4.16
N GLY A 56 -24.40 -11.71 -4.02
CA GLY A 56 -25.04 -12.89 -3.43
C GLY A 56 -25.49 -12.72 -1.98
N THR A 57 -24.96 -11.72 -1.27
CA THR A 57 -25.39 -11.38 0.09
C THR A 57 -26.57 -10.42 0.13
N SER A 58 -27.08 -9.89 -0.98
CA SER A 58 -28.08 -8.79 -0.98
C SER A 58 -29.35 -9.13 -0.18
N ALA A 59 -29.85 -10.36 -0.31
CA ALA A 59 -31.04 -10.85 0.38
C ALA A 59 -30.77 -11.45 1.77
N LEU A 60 -29.49 -11.57 2.16
CA LEU A 60 -29.09 -12.08 3.47
C LEU A 60 -29.05 -10.93 4.50
N PRO A 61 -29.16 -11.21 5.81
CA PRO A 61 -29.11 -10.18 6.85
C PRO A 61 -27.72 -9.53 7.00
N GLU A 62 -26.66 -10.25 6.62
CA GLU A 62 -25.28 -9.84 6.82
C GLU A 62 -24.54 -9.70 5.49
N GLU A 63 -23.62 -8.74 5.44
CA GLU A 63 -22.65 -8.58 4.36
C GLU A 63 -21.26 -8.97 4.84
N VAL A 64 -20.55 -9.76 4.03
CA VAL A 64 -19.28 -10.37 4.41
C VAL A 64 -18.15 -9.83 3.54
N HIS A 65 -17.08 -9.36 4.19
CA HIS A 65 -15.85 -8.93 3.52
C HIS A 65 -14.66 -9.73 4.04
N VAL A 66 -13.86 -10.24 3.11
CA VAL A 66 -12.67 -11.03 3.44
C VAL A 66 -11.43 -10.26 3.01
N VAL A 67 -10.51 -10.03 3.95
CA VAL A 67 -9.21 -9.41 3.68
C VAL A 67 -8.13 -10.43 4.01
N ASN A 68 -7.34 -10.80 3.01
CA ASN A 68 -6.27 -11.77 3.16
C ASN A 68 -4.91 -11.12 2.87
N LEU A 69 -4.23 -10.69 3.94
CA LEU A 69 -2.93 -10.05 3.82
C LEU A 69 -1.85 -11.08 3.47
N ARG A 70 -0.91 -10.64 2.63
CA ARG A 70 0.33 -11.36 2.32
C ARG A 70 1.50 -10.54 2.82
N GLY A 71 2.53 -11.21 3.32
CA GLY A 71 3.74 -10.56 3.81
C GLY A 71 4.73 -11.58 4.34
N GLN A 72 6.01 -11.30 4.16
CA GLN A 72 7.10 -12.12 4.65
C GLN A 72 7.36 -11.82 6.12
N ARG A 73 7.56 -12.86 6.95
CA ARG A 73 7.83 -12.75 8.39
C ARG A 73 8.94 -11.73 8.60
N THR A 74 8.59 -10.56 9.13
CA THR A 74 9.59 -9.63 9.64
C THR A 74 10.12 -10.30 10.89
N ASP A 75 11.41 -10.63 10.92
CA ASP A 75 12.03 -11.20 12.12
C ASP A 75 11.67 -10.29 13.29
N GLU A 76 11.06 -10.91 14.30
CA GLU A 76 10.59 -10.25 15.51
C GLU A 76 11.83 -9.72 16.24
N ARG A 77 12.27 -8.52 15.83
CA ARG A 77 13.38 -7.84 16.45
C ARG A 77 12.88 -7.39 17.81
N ASP A 78 13.40 -8.06 18.83
CA ASP A 78 13.03 -7.89 20.23
C ASP A 78 12.88 -6.40 20.57
N GLY A 79 11.66 -5.99 20.95
CA GLY A 79 11.30 -4.60 21.27
C GLY A 79 10.59 -3.77 20.20
N THR A 80 10.39 -4.24 18.96
CA THR A 80 9.62 -3.49 17.95
C THR A 80 8.12 -3.78 18.08
N PRO A 81 7.23 -2.76 18.20
CA PRO A 81 5.79 -3.01 18.27
C PRO A 81 5.28 -3.66 16.99
N PRO A 82 4.22 -4.49 17.06
CA PRO A 82 3.65 -5.14 15.89
C PRO A 82 3.17 -4.09 14.88
N PRO A 83 3.29 -4.36 13.56
CA PRO A 83 2.85 -3.42 12.54
C PRO A 83 1.37 -3.10 12.69
N THR A 84 0.98 -1.88 12.31
CA THR A 84 -0.42 -1.43 12.37
C THR A 84 -0.99 -1.31 10.95
N VAL A 85 -2.17 -1.89 10.73
CA VAL A 85 -2.94 -1.79 9.49
C VAL A 85 -4.22 -1.02 9.75
N GLU A 86 -4.44 0.03 8.97
CA GLU A 86 -5.68 0.81 9.04
C GLU A 86 -6.72 0.28 8.05
N LEU A 87 -7.90 -0.11 8.56
CA LEU A 87 -9.05 -0.52 7.75
C LEU A 87 -10.08 0.61 7.73
N HIS A 88 -10.22 1.22 6.56
CA HIS A 88 -11.15 2.33 6.32
C HIS A 88 -12.48 1.79 5.76
N LEU A 89 -13.56 2.01 6.50
CA LEU A 89 -14.90 1.55 6.17
C LEU A 89 -15.76 2.74 5.76
N LYS A 90 -16.20 2.73 4.51
CA LYS A 90 -17.10 3.74 3.94
C LYS A 90 -18.11 3.09 3.00
N PRO A 91 -19.38 3.51 3.01
CA PRO A 91 -20.36 3.05 2.05
C PRO A 91 -19.91 3.30 0.60
N ILE A 92 -20.44 2.49 -0.33
CA ILE A 92 -20.34 2.78 -1.76
C ILE A 92 -21.01 4.12 -2.09
N GLN A 93 -20.58 4.78 -3.17
CA GLN A 93 -21.04 6.14 -3.51
C GLN A 93 -22.56 6.27 -3.67
N SER A 94 -23.25 5.20 -4.09
CA SER A 94 -24.70 5.17 -4.23
C SER A 94 -25.45 5.06 -2.91
N LEU A 95 -24.75 4.92 -1.78
CA LEU A 95 -25.33 4.71 -0.45
C LEU A 95 -24.84 5.79 0.51
N LEU A 96 -25.76 6.62 1.01
CA LEU A 96 -25.42 7.69 1.93
C LEU A 96 -25.02 7.18 3.33
N ARG A 97 -25.70 6.12 3.80
CA ARG A 97 -25.44 5.49 5.10
C ARG A 97 -25.62 3.98 5.00
N HIS A 98 -24.63 3.23 5.47
CA HIS A 98 -24.69 1.77 5.46
C HIS A 98 -25.33 1.23 6.74
N GLN A 99 -26.38 0.42 6.57
CA GLN A 99 -27.24 -0.03 7.68
C GLN A 99 -27.27 -1.55 7.86
N LYS A 100 -26.59 -2.30 6.99
CA LYS A 100 -26.56 -3.75 7.05
C LYS A 100 -25.50 -4.22 8.05
N ALA A 101 -25.74 -5.36 8.70
CA ALA A 101 -24.76 -5.97 9.58
C ALA A 101 -23.53 -6.40 8.76
N LEU A 102 -22.34 -6.16 9.31
CA LEU A 102 -21.08 -6.39 8.60
C LEU A 102 -20.28 -7.48 9.30
N VAL A 103 -19.75 -8.42 8.53
CA VAL A 103 -18.84 -9.45 8.98
C VAL A 103 -17.52 -9.30 8.23
N PHE A 104 -16.43 -9.10 8.95
CA PHE A 104 -15.10 -9.01 8.41
C PHE A 104 -14.29 -10.25 8.80
N VAL A 105 -13.70 -10.92 7.82
CA VAL A 105 -12.70 -11.97 8.05
C VAL A 105 -11.34 -11.40 7.74
N LEU A 106 -10.55 -11.14 8.78
CA LEU A 106 -9.25 -10.50 8.70
C LEU A 106 -8.13 -11.52 8.90
N ASN A 107 -7.53 -11.94 7.79
CA ASN A 107 -6.45 -12.91 7.79
C ASN A 107 -5.09 -12.23 7.57
N SER A 108 -4.10 -12.62 8.38
CA SER A 108 -2.71 -12.17 8.27
C SER A 108 -1.78 -13.31 8.69
N PRO A 109 -0.66 -13.54 7.97
CA PRO A 109 0.35 -14.53 8.35
C PRO A 109 1.18 -14.10 9.57
N GLN A 110 1.15 -12.81 9.94
CA GLN A 110 1.92 -12.25 11.05
C GLN A 110 1.03 -11.49 12.04
N PRO A 111 1.39 -11.50 13.34
CA PRO A 111 0.75 -10.64 14.34
C PRO A 111 0.83 -9.17 13.94
N LEU A 112 -0.32 -8.51 13.89
CA LEU A 112 -0.43 -7.09 13.59
C LEU A 112 -1.64 -6.48 14.29
N THR A 113 -1.60 -5.15 14.47
CA THR A 113 -2.69 -4.38 15.05
C THR A 113 -3.61 -3.87 13.95
N TRP A 114 -4.91 -4.17 14.05
CA TRP A 114 -5.92 -3.59 13.17
C TRP A 114 -6.52 -2.33 13.80
N LYS A 115 -6.47 -1.22 13.07
CA LYS A 115 -7.10 0.05 13.44
C LYS A 115 -8.27 0.33 12.50
N ILE A 116 -9.49 0.26 13.02
CA ILE A 116 -10.70 0.42 12.22
C ILE A 116 -11.13 1.88 12.22
N GLN A 117 -11.32 2.48 11.04
CA GLN A 117 -11.90 3.81 10.86
C GLN A 117 -13.21 3.64 10.09
N ALA A 118 -14.30 4.20 10.58
CA ALA A 118 -15.63 3.99 10.02
C ALA A 118 -16.36 5.32 9.81
N GLU A 119 -16.88 5.51 8.61
CA GLU A 119 -17.67 6.67 8.22
C GLU A 119 -19.05 6.23 7.75
N ASN A 120 -20.08 7.00 8.08
CA ASN A 120 -21.44 6.82 7.58
C ASN A 120 -22.00 5.39 7.78
N LEU A 121 -21.64 4.74 8.88
CA LEU A 121 -22.25 3.47 9.30
C LEU A 121 -23.31 3.74 10.37
N THR A 122 -24.47 3.09 10.28
CA THR A 122 -25.57 3.30 11.24
C THR A 122 -25.17 2.87 12.65
N PRO A 123 -25.27 3.74 13.68
CA PRO A 123 -25.01 3.35 15.07
C PRO A 123 -25.90 2.18 15.52
N GLY A 124 -25.40 1.31 16.39
CA GLY A 124 -26.16 0.17 16.91
C GLY A 124 -26.26 -1.06 15.99
N VAL A 125 -25.81 -0.98 14.73
CA VAL A 125 -25.74 -2.14 13.83
C VAL A 125 -24.53 -3.03 14.16
N THR A 126 -24.76 -4.33 14.24
CA THR A 126 -23.75 -5.35 14.57
C THR A 126 -22.62 -5.40 13.54
N ARG A 127 -21.39 -5.46 14.05
CA ARG A 127 -20.16 -5.56 13.25
C ARG A 127 -19.25 -6.61 13.88
N THR A 128 -19.02 -7.70 13.16
CA THR A 128 -18.24 -8.84 13.65
C THR A 128 -16.91 -8.89 12.94
N PHE A 129 -15.83 -9.07 13.70
CA PHE A 129 -14.46 -9.20 13.18
C PHE A 129 -13.89 -10.56 13.57
N HIS A 130 -13.81 -11.46 12.60
CA HIS A 130 -13.12 -12.74 12.74
C HIS A 130 -11.64 -12.56 12.45
N ARG A 131 -10.81 -13.16 13.29
CA ARG A 131 -9.35 -13.03 13.27
C ARG A 131 -8.71 -14.41 13.34
N ALA A 132 -7.60 -14.60 12.61
CA ALA A 132 -6.75 -15.78 12.82
C ALA A 132 -6.18 -15.80 14.25
N GLU A 133 -6.16 -16.98 14.86
CA GLU A 133 -5.90 -17.24 16.30
C GLU A 133 -4.57 -16.65 16.84
N ASN A 134 -3.62 -16.37 15.95
CA ASN A 134 -2.27 -15.89 16.22
C ASN A 134 -2.08 -14.36 16.21
N ASN A 135 -3.10 -13.56 15.89
CA ASN A 135 -2.96 -12.09 15.85
C ASN A 135 -3.42 -11.47 17.18
N LYS A 136 -2.57 -10.71 17.89
CA LYS A 136 -2.99 -9.99 19.12
C LYS A 136 -3.59 -8.61 18.81
N ALA A 137 -4.56 -8.21 19.64
CA ALA A 137 -5.30 -6.93 19.71
C ALA A 137 -5.84 -6.31 18.40
N VAL A 138 -7.16 -6.45 18.18
CA VAL A 138 -7.91 -5.49 17.35
C VAL A 138 -8.20 -4.30 18.25
N VAL A 139 -7.54 -3.16 18.02
CA VAL A 139 -7.89 -1.92 18.71
C VAL A 139 -8.97 -1.24 17.88
N ILE A 140 -10.22 -1.54 18.20
CA ILE A 140 -11.38 -0.88 17.60
C ILE A 140 -11.45 0.54 18.18
N ARG A 141 -10.83 1.52 17.50
CA ARG A 141 -11.10 2.94 17.73
C ARG A 141 -12.17 3.38 16.73
N SER A 142 -13.43 3.09 17.03
CA SER A 142 -14.52 3.72 16.29
C SER A 142 -14.47 5.23 16.57
N VAL A 143 -13.92 6.01 15.66
CA VAL A 143 -14.19 7.44 15.63
C VAL A 143 -15.60 7.56 15.08
N SER A 144 -16.59 7.56 15.97
CA SER A 144 -17.95 7.88 15.56
C SER A 144 -17.92 9.33 15.05
N GLN A 145 -18.48 9.58 13.87
CA GLN A 145 -18.78 10.94 13.40
C GLN A 145 -19.66 11.72 14.40
N ALA A 146 -20.30 11.03 15.36
CA ALA A 146 -20.97 11.65 16.50
C ALA A 146 -20.01 12.45 17.39
N ALA A 147 -18.73 12.07 17.51
CA ALA A 147 -17.75 12.83 18.28
C ALA A 147 -17.34 14.15 17.61
N LEU A 148 -17.40 14.25 16.28
CA LEU A 148 -17.10 15.49 15.55
C LEU A 148 -18.33 16.41 15.44
N GLN A 149 -19.54 15.86 15.31
CA GLN A 149 -20.75 16.68 15.30
C GLN A 149 -21.17 17.19 16.69
N ALA A 150 -20.84 16.45 17.78
CA ALA A 150 -21.07 16.93 19.14
C ALA A 150 -20.19 18.15 19.50
N SER A 151 -18.97 18.26 18.93
CA SER A 151 -18.12 19.43 19.16
C SER A 151 -18.60 20.69 18.42
N TYR A 152 -19.31 20.54 17.28
CA TYR A 152 -19.89 21.68 16.57
C TYR A 152 -21.27 22.10 17.10
N ALA A 153 -22.03 21.20 17.72
CA ALA A 153 -23.32 21.52 18.33
C ALA A 153 -23.23 22.19 19.71
N ILE A 154 -22.03 22.29 20.30
CA ILE A 154 -21.78 22.99 21.58
C ILE A 154 -21.25 24.42 21.36
N LEU A 155 -21.02 24.82 20.10
CA LEU A 155 -20.56 26.17 19.71
C LEU A 155 -21.56 26.91 18.79
N SER A 156 -22.86 26.64 18.91
CA SER A 156 -23.93 27.46 18.31
C SER A 156 -25.09 27.67 19.27
#